data_AF-A0A6P0SUV5-F1
#
_entry.id   AF-A0A6P0SUV5-F1
#
_cell.length_a   1.000
_cell.length_b   1.000
_cell.length_c   1.000
_cell.angle_alpha   90.00
_cell.angle_beta   90.00
_cell.angle_gamma   90.00
#
_symmetry.space_group_name_H-M   'P 1'
#
loop_
_entity.id
_entity.type
_entity.pdbx_description
1 polymer ?
#
loop_
_entity_poly.entity_id
_entity_poly.type
_entity_poly.pdbx_seq_one_letter_code
_entity_poly.pdbx_strand_id
1 'polypeptide(L)'
;DIDIQEQDTKITGRLDILAINKAQQTVDKVSFWVLVIETKNSLGALSVGELNSPRVAPADVSVGLPQLLTYAYKSLDHQDSVWGLSTNGYIYQFIYIQAGNPPIYQLMPVLNLMESESSIKLLQVIKAIALLD
;
A
#
# COMPACT_ATOMS: atom_id res chain seq x y z
N ASP A 1 0.97 11.13 -10.08
CA ASP A 1 2.35 11.00 -10.56
C ASP A 1 3.34 11.30 -9.45
N ILE A 2 4.42 10.53 -9.38
CA ILE A 2 5.56 10.73 -8.45
C ILE A 2 6.72 11.29 -9.25
N ASP A 3 7.31 12.40 -8.77
CA ASP A 3 8.60 12.93 -9.23
C ASP A 3 9.48 13.17 -8.01
N ILE A 4 10.46 12.29 -7.78
CA ILE A 4 11.45 12.42 -6.71
C ILE A 4 12.81 12.60 -7.37
N GLN A 5 13.48 13.72 -7.08
CA GLN A 5 14.88 13.96 -7.43
C GLN A 5 15.77 13.71 -6.22
N GLU A 6 16.62 12.69 -6.29
CA GLU A 6 17.73 12.51 -5.36
C GLU A 6 19.06 12.55 -6.12
N GLN A 7 19.85 13.61 -5.89
CA GLN A 7 21.25 13.86 -6.24
C GLN A 7 21.74 13.57 -7.68
N ASP A 8 21.31 12.49 -8.35
CA ASP A 8 21.49 12.18 -9.77
C ASP A 8 20.45 11.17 -10.34
N THR A 9 19.48 10.71 -9.54
CA THR A 9 18.47 9.71 -9.94
C THR A 9 17.09 10.36 -9.98
N LYS A 10 16.44 10.35 -11.15
CA LYS A 10 15.03 10.73 -11.30
C LYS A 10 14.15 9.49 -11.20
N ILE A 11 13.41 9.36 -10.10
CA ILE A 11 12.41 8.30 -9.97
C ILE A 11 11.07 8.87 -10.44
N THR A 12 10.57 8.35 -11.56
CA THR A 12 9.21 8.65 -12.04
C THR A 12 8.30 7.45 -11.87
N GLY A 13 7.09 7.68 -11.37
CA GLY A 13 6.10 6.63 -11.18
C GLY A 13 4.66 7.13 -11.23
N ARG A 14 3.74 6.16 -11.28
CA ARG A 14 2.29 6.36 -11.19
C ARG A 14 1.79 5.75 -9.89
N LEU A 15 0.77 6.39 -9.35
CA LEU A 15 0.06 5.97 -8.15
C LEU A 15 -1.38 5.72 -8.57
N ASP A 16 -1.75 4.45 -8.64
CA ASP A 16 -3.09 4.01 -8.97
C ASP A 16 -3.80 3.56 -7.70
N ILE A 17 -5.02 4.05 -7.49
CA ILE A 17 -5.82 3.69 -6.31
C ILE A 17 -7.08 2.96 -6.71
N LEU A 18 -7.35 1.85 -6.02
CA LEU A 18 -8.52 1.02 -6.17
C LEU A 18 -9.33 1.05 -4.87
N ALA A 19 -10.62 1.38 -5.01
CA ALA A 19 -11.62 1.25 -3.95
C ALA A 19 -12.33 -0.10 -4.11
N ILE A 20 -12.35 -0.92 -3.06
CA ILE A 20 -13.03 -2.21 -3.07
C ILE A 20 -14.25 -2.12 -2.14
N ASN A 21 -15.43 -2.22 -2.75
CA ASN A 21 -16.72 -2.29 -2.06
C ASN A 21 -17.25 -3.72 -2.11
N LYS A 22 -17.85 -4.21 -1.03
CA LYS A 22 -18.64 -5.45 -1.09
C LYS A 22 -19.94 -5.20 -1.86
N ALA A 23 -20.34 -6.14 -2.71
CA ALA A 23 -21.50 -6.04 -3.60
C ALA A 23 -22.86 -5.76 -2.91
N GLN A 24 -22.93 -5.88 -1.58
CA GLN A 24 -24.12 -5.62 -0.77
C GLN A 24 -24.04 -4.34 0.08
N GLN A 25 -22.90 -3.64 0.07
CA GLN A 25 -22.74 -2.36 0.77
C GLN A 25 -23.04 -1.19 -0.19
N THR A 26 -23.61 -0.11 0.34
CA THR A 26 -23.89 1.11 -0.43
C THR A 26 -22.60 1.66 -1.05
N VAL A 27 -22.72 2.43 -2.15
CA VAL A 27 -21.58 3.01 -2.89
C VAL A 27 -20.61 3.77 -1.97
N ASP A 28 -21.12 4.28 -0.86
CA ASP A 28 -20.41 5.14 0.09
C ASP A 28 -19.59 4.38 1.16
N LYS A 29 -19.68 3.04 1.23
CA LYS A 29 -18.95 2.22 2.20
C LYS A 29 -17.84 1.41 1.53
N VAL A 30 -16.68 2.06 1.37
CA VAL A 30 -15.46 1.41 0.88
C VAL A 30 -14.80 0.61 1.98
N SER A 31 -14.80 -0.72 1.87
CA SER A 31 -14.28 -1.61 2.91
C SER A 31 -12.75 -1.74 2.85
N PHE A 32 -12.16 -1.63 1.64
CA PHE A 32 -10.72 -1.82 1.47
C PHE A 32 -10.14 -0.95 0.35
N TRP A 33 -9.08 -0.22 0.66
CA TRP A 33 -8.35 0.60 -0.31
C TRP A 33 -7.02 -0.04 -0.69
N VAL A 34 -6.71 -0.09 -1.99
CA VAL A 34 -5.42 -0.55 -2.49
C VAL A 34 -4.77 0.54 -3.30
N LEU A 35 -3.60 0.99 -2.89
CA LEU A 35 -2.72 1.86 -3.65
C LEU A 35 -1.60 1.04 -4.28
N VAL A 36 -1.55 1.05 -5.61
CA VAL A 36 -0.51 0.44 -6.41
C VAL A 36 0.46 1.52 -6.87
N ILE A 37 1.73 1.31 -6.57
CA ILE A 37 2.84 2.18 -6.95
C ILE A 37 3.56 1.54 -8.12
N GLU A 38 3.33 2.06 -9.31
CA GLU A 38 4.10 1.68 -10.49
C GLU A 38 5.27 2.65 -10.63
N THR A 39 6.50 2.14 -10.68
CA THR A 39 7.67 2.97 -10.95
C THR A 39 8.42 2.43 -12.15
N LYS A 40 8.99 3.34 -12.96
CA LYS A 40 9.78 2.95 -14.14
C LYS A 40 11.11 2.26 -13.78
N ASN A 41 11.53 2.38 -12.51
CA ASN A 41 12.71 1.71 -11.97
C ASN A 41 12.32 0.56 -11.02
N SER A 42 11.13 -0.01 -11.17
CA SER A 42 10.74 -1.22 -10.46
C SER A 42 11.75 -2.34 -10.74
N LEU A 43 11.96 -3.18 -9.74
CA LEU A 43 12.95 -4.27 -9.61
C LEU A 43 13.27 -5.16 -10.83
N GLY A 44 12.56 -5.04 -11.95
CA GLY A 44 12.83 -5.79 -13.19
C GLY A 44 14.02 -5.31 -14.01
N ALA A 45 14.58 -4.12 -13.72
CA ALA A 45 15.74 -3.57 -14.43
C ALA A 45 17.06 -3.69 -13.65
N LEU A 46 17.05 -4.38 -12.50
CA LEU A 46 18.21 -4.45 -11.61
C LEU A 46 18.82 -5.85 -11.64
N SER A 47 20.11 -5.88 -11.92
CA SER A 47 20.95 -7.06 -11.87
C SER A 47 21.02 -7.55 -10.42
N VAL A 48 21.26 -8.86 -10.19
CA VAL A 48 21.44 -9.44 -8.84
C VAL A 48 22.53 -8.72 -8.02
N GLY A 49 23.48 -8.02 -8.68
CA GLY A 49 24.48 -7.17 -8.02
C GLY A 49 23.97 -5.82 -7.50
N GLU A 50 22.86 -5.31 -8.03
CA GLU A 50 22.30 -4.00 -7.68
C GLU A 50 21.30 -4.07 -6.51
N LEU A 51 20.70 -5.24 -6.26
CA LEU A 51 19.87 -5.49 -5.07
C LEU A 51 20.65 -5.38 -3.76
N ASN A 52 21.96 -5.65 -3.81
CA ASN A 52 22.85 -5.59 -2.64
C ASN A 52 23.53 -4.21 -2.50
N SER A 53 23.22 -3.26 -3.37
CA SER A 53 23.72 -1.89 -3.31
C SER A 53 22.73 -1.02 -2.52
N PRO A 54 23.18 -0.22 -1.53
CA PRO A 54 22.31 0.67 -0.76
C PRO A 54 21.66 1.79 -1.59
N ARG A 55 21.94 1.83 -2.90
CA ARG A 55 21.49 2.87 -3.85
C ARG A 55 20.21 2.52 -4.61
N VAL A 56 19.70 1.29 -4.51
CA VAL A 56 18.45 0.93 -5.18
C VAL A 56 17.52 0.19 -4.22
N ALA A 57 16.99 0.93 -3.26
CA ALA A 57 15.78 0.50 -2.58
C ALA A 57 14.64 0.49 -3.62
N PRO A 58 13.86 -0.59 -3.75
CA PRO A 58 12.58 -0.52 -4.44
C PRO A 58 11.83 0.70 -3.91
N ALA A 59 11.20 1.50 -4.78
CA ALA A 59 10.49 2.70 -4.36
C ALA A 59 9.64 2.37 -3.12
N ASP A 60 10.00 3.01 -2.01
CA ASP A 60 9.42 2.71 -0.70
C ASP A 60 7.92 2.93 -0.79
N VAL A 61 7.13 1.95 -0.37
CA VAL A 61 5.67 2.04 -0.37
C VAL A 61 5.15 3.15 0.54
N SER A 62 6.01 3.71 1.40
CA SER A 62 5.76 4.91 2.19
C SER A 62 5.51 6.17 1.34
N VAL A 63 6.04 6.26 0.11
CA VAL A 63 5.82 7.44 -0.77
C VAL A 63 4.35 7.59 -1.17
N GLY A 64 3.62 6.49 -1.21
CA GLY A 64 2.19 6.46 -1.51
C GLY A 64 1.30 6.73 -0.29
N LEU A 65 1.85 6.68 0.93
CA LEU A 65 1.08 6.74 2.16
C LEU A 65 0.21 8.00 2.29
N PRO A 66 0.70 9.23 2.03
CA PRO A 66 -0.12 10.43 2.10
C PRO A 66 -1.33 10.39 1.15
N GLN A 67 -1.15 9.83 -0.05
CA GLN A 67 -2.24 9.69 -1.02
C GLN A 67 -3.26 8.65 -0.54
N LEU A 68 -2.81 7.47 -0.09
CA LEU A 68 -3.71 6.45 0.45
C LEU A 68 -4.54 6.99 1.63
N LEU A 69 -3.90 7.68 2.58
CA LEU A 69 -4.57 8.29 3.73
C LEU A 69 -5.63 9.32 3.31
N THR A 70 -5.32 10.14 2.29
CA THR A 70 -6.26 11.16 1.78
C THR A 70 -7.58 10.56 1.29
N TYR A 71 -7.51 9.41 0.60
CA TYR A 71 -8.71 8.72 0.11
C TYR A 71 -9.40 7.92 1.22
N ALA A 72 -8.63 7.17 2.00
CA ALA A 72 -9.17 6.29 3.02
C ALA A 72 -9.84 7.06 4.18
N TYR A 73 -9.36 8.27 4.50
CA TYR A 73 -10.01 9.11 5.53
C TYR A 73 -11.44 9.49 5.19
N LYS A 74 -11.78 9.69 3.90
CA LYS A 74 -13.18 9.98 3.52
C LYS A 74 -14.12 8.82 3.82
N SER A 75 -13.61 7.59 3.85
CA SER A 75 -14.42 6.44 4.21
C SER A 75 -14.82 6.46 5.68
N LEU A 76 -14.03 7.10 6.56
CA LEU A 76 -14.33 7.19 7.99
C LEU A 76 -15.59 8.01 8.31
N ASP A 77 -16.09 8.79 7.35
CA ASP A 77 -17.39 9.48 7.49
C ASP A 77 -18.57 8.48 7.58
N HIS A 78 -18.36 7.24 7.11
CA HIS A 78 -19.41 6.21 7.00
C HIS A 78 -19.08 4.91 7.77
N GLN A 79 -17.90 4.81 8.40
CA GLN A 79 -17.47 3.65 9.17
C GLN A 79 -16.38 3.98 10.20
N ASP A 80 -16.28 3.19 11.27
CA ASP A 80 -15.36 3.45 12.38
C ASP A 80 -13.89 3.15 12.03
N SER A 81 -13.65 2.31 11.04
CA SER A 81 -12.30 1.98 10.59
C SER A 81 -12.27 1.49 9.14
N VAL A 82 -11.10 1.55 8.52
CA VAL A 82 -10.87 1.09 7.15
C VAL A 82 -9.48 0.49 7.01
N TRP A 83 -9.38 -0.55 6.17
CA TRP A 83 -8.10 -1.13 5.79
C TRP A 83 -7.57 -0.48 4.50
N GLY A 84 -6.27 -0.26 4.47
CA GLY A 84 -5.52 0.17 3.30
C GLY A 84 -4.35 -0.77 3.01
N LEU A 85 -3.94 -0.83 1.76
CA LEU A 85 -2.72 -1.51 1.29
C LEU A 85 -1.95 -0.57 0.38
N SER A 86 -0.66 -0.39 0.64
CA SER A 86 0.28 0.23 -0.30
C SER A 86 1.23 -0.84 -0.82
N THR A 87 1.38 -0.94 -2.15
CA THR A 87 2.22 -1.96 -2.77
C THR A 87 2.87 -1.50 -4.06
N ASN A 88 4.09 -1.97 -4.32
CA ASN A 88 4.79 -1.85 -5.61
C ASN A 88 4.91 -3.21 -6.34
N GLY A 89 4.13 -4.21 -5.91
CA GLY A 89 4.18 -5.59 -6.42
C GLY A 89 5.26 -6.47 -5.77
N TYR A 90 6.28 -5.89 -5.15
CA TYR A 90 7.29 -6.63 -4.37
C TYR A 90 7.04 -6.53 -2.87
N ILE A 91 6.79 -5.32 -2.39
CA ILE A 91 6.46 -5.00 -0.99
C ILE A 91 4.96 -4.77 -0.85
N TYR A 92 4.40 -5.27 0.25
CA TYR A 92 3.01 -5.13 0.67
C TYR A 92 3.00 -4.59 2.09
N GLN A 93 2.51 -3.36 2.25
CA GLN A 93 2.39 -2.70 3.53
C GLN A 93 0.91 -2.46 3.78
N PHE A 94 0.34 -3.12 4.79
CA PHE A 94 -1.03 -2.86 5.23
C PHE A 94 -1.05 -1.68 6.20
N ILE A 95 -2.13 -0.92 6.14
CA ILE A 95 -2.41 0.21 7.02
C ILE A 95 -3.81 -0.02 7.58
N TYR A 96 -3.94 0.06 8.90
CA TYR A 96 -5.23 0.12 9.57
C TYR A 96 -5.51 1.55 9.97
N ILE A 97 -6.69 2.06 9.65
CA ILE A 97 -7.07 3.46 9.88
C ILE A 97 -8.34 3.47 10.71
N GLN A 98 -8.36 4.28 11.77
CA GLN A 98 -9.48 4.36 12.70
C GLN A 98 -10.00 5.79 12.81
N ALA A 99 -11.32 5.92 12.88
CA ALA A 99 -12.01 7.15 13.23
C ALA A 99 -11.60 7.60 14.64
N GLY A 100 -11.50 8.92 14.82
CA GLY A 100 -11.04 9.54 16.05
C GLY A 100 -10.93 11.04 15.86
N ASN A 101 -10.49 11.75 16.90
CA ASN A 101 -10.23 13.19 16.84
C ASN A 101 -8.83 13.49 17.42
N PRO A 102 -7.76 13.49 16.60
CA PRO A 102 -7.74 13.22 15.15
C PRO A 102 -7.82 11.71 14.80
N PRO A 103 -8.13 11.33 13.54
CA PRO A 103 -8.00 9.96 13.07
C PRO A 103 -6.57 9.44 13.25
N ILE A 104 -6.45 8.16 13.58
CA ILE A 104 -5.15 7.50 13.76
C ILE A 104 -4.96 6.40 12.72
N TYR A 105 -3.72 6.17 12.32
CA TYR A 105 -3.37 5.04 11.47
C TYR A 105 -2.23 4.24 12.09
N GLN A 106 -2.24 2.95 11.81
CA GLN A 106 -1.21 2.02 12.23
C GLN A 106 -0.65 1.30 11.00
N LEU A 107 0.68 1.38 10.84
CA LEU A 107 1.39 0.57 9.86
C LEU A 107 1.56 -0.85 10.40
N MET A 108 1.19 -1.84 9.60
CA MET A 108 1.47 -3.25 9.89
C MET A 108 2.94 -3.60 9.57
N PRO A 109 3.41 -4.83 9.84
CA PRO A 109 4.69 -5.27 9.31
C PRO A 109 4.69 -5.31 7.77
N VAL A 110 5.85 -5.02 7.17
CA VAL A 110 6.08 -5.20 5.73
C VAL A 110 6.06 -6.69 5.37
N LEU A 111 5.35 -7.03 4.30
CA LEU A 111 5.29 -8.37 3.73
C LEU A 111 5.72 -8.35 2.26
N ASN A 112 6.19 -9.49 1.75
CA ASN A 112 6.50 -9.79 0.36
C ASN A 112 6.04 -11.21 -0.02
N LEU A 113 5.99 -11.49 -1.33
CA LEU A 113 5.63 -12.81 -1.88
C LEU A 113 6.83 -13.75 -2.06
N MET A 114 8.05 -13.24 -1.99
CA MET A 114 9.27 -14.01 -2.29
C MET A 114 9.72 -14.89 -1.12
N GLU A 115 9.31 -14.55 0.10
CA GLU A 115 9.61 -15.29 1.32
C GLU A 115 8.40 -16.13 1.75
N SER A 116 8.63 -17.42 2.05
CA SER A 116 7.55 -18.36 2.37
C SER A 116 6.72 -17.95 3.59
N GLU A 117 7.37 -17.52 4.68
CA GLU A 117 6.64 -17.13 5.89
C GLU A 117 5.82 -15.85 5.66
N SER A 118 6.43 -14.89 4.96
CA SER A 118 5.78 -13.62 4.63
C SER A 118 4.58 -13.81 3.70
N SER A 119 4.71 -14.64 2.66
CA SER A 119 3.62 -14.92 1.73
C SER A 119 2.43 -15.62 2.41
N ILE A 120 2.69 -16.51 3.37
CA ILE A 120 1.63 -17.12 4.19
C ILE A 120 0.92 -16.04 5.03
N LYS A 121 1.67 -15.15 5.70
CA LYS A 121 1.08 -14.04 6.47
C LYS A 121 0.27 -13.10 5.58
N LEU A 122 0.75 -12.81 4.37
CA LEU A 122 0.04 -11.99 3.40
C LEU A 122 -1.33 -12.60 3.06
N LEU A 123 -1.37 -13.91 2.78
CA LEU A 123 -2.62 -14.62 2.53
C LEU A 123 -3.54 -14.61 3.75
N GLN A 124 -2.99 -14.77 4.96
CA GLN A 124 -3.76 -14.72 6.20
C GLN A 124 -4.39 -13.35 6.43
N VAL A 125 -3.66 -12.26 6.22
CA VAL A 125 -4.17 -10.89 6.34
C VAL A 125 -5.27 -10.63 5.32
N ILE A 126 -5.06 -10.98 4.05
CA ILE A 126 -6.08 -10.82 3.00
C ILE A 126 -7.35 -11.59 3.35
N LYS A 127 -7.20 -12.84 3.81
CA LYS A 127 -8.34 -13.66 4.24
C LYS A 127 -9.05 -13.05 5.45
N ALA A 128 -8.30 -12.53 6.43
CA ALA A 128 -8.87 -11.87 7.60
C ALA A 128 -9.65 -10.62 7.21
N ILE A 129 -9.10 -9.74 6.37
CA ILE A 129 -9.80 -8.53 5.89
C ILE A 129 -11.08 -8.90 5.15
N ALA A 130 -11.05 -9.94 4.30
CA ALA A 130 -12.26 -10.42 3.61
C ALA A 130 -13.36 -10.91 4.58
N LEU A 131 -12.97 -11.42 5.75
CA LEU A 131 -13.86 -11.98 6.78
C LEU A 131 -14.24 -11.01 7.90
N LEU A 132 -13.54 -9.89 8.06
CA LEU A 132 -13.74 -8.91 9.16
C LEU A 132 -14.92 -7.93 8.89
N ASP A 133 -15.41 -7.89 7.66
CA ASP A 133 -16.59 -7.12 7.21
C ASP A 133 -17.68 -8.02 6.62
#